data_AF-A0A9D4XJ65-F1
#
_entry.id   AF-A0A9D4XJ65-F1
#
_cell.length_a   1.000
_cell.length_b   1.000
_cell.length_c   1.000
_cell.angle_alpha   90.00
_cell.angle_beta   90.00
_cell.angle_gamma   90.00
#
_symmetry.space_group_name_H-M   'P 1'
#
loop_
_entity.id
_entity.type
_entity.pdbx_description
1 polymer ?
#
loop_
_entity_poly.entity_id
_entity_poly.type
_entity_poly.pdbx_seq_one_letter_code
_entity_poly.pdbx_strand_id
1 'polypeptide(L)'
;MFQVHGILKDLIHKSMSETMELKQYPTLKVELGNAAVESLERMRDESKKATLLLVDMEYGYLTVEFFRKLPQDAEKGGNPTHSLFDRYNDAYLRRIATTVLSYVNMVCSTLRHTIPKSIVYCQVREAKRSLLDHFFTDLGKKEGKQLASLLNEDPAVMQRRTSLAKRLELYRSAQSEIEAVAWDK
;
A
#
# COMPACT_ATOMS: atom_id res chain seq x y z
N MET A 1 -8.91 3.89 -1.04
CA MET A 1 -7.73 3.66 -1.89
C MET A 1 -6.65 4.72 -1.66
N PHE A 2 -6.89 5.99 -1.99
CA PHE A 2 -5.91 7.08 -1.78
C PHE A 2 -5.52 7.29 -0.31
N GLN A 3 -6.46 7.14 0.62
CA GLN A 3 -6.17 7.21 2.06
C GLN A 3 -5.24 6.08 2.53
N VAL A 4 -5.44 4.84 2.05
CA VAL A 4 -4.59 3.69 2.42
C VAL A 4 -3.16 3.92 1.92
N HIS A 5 -3.02 4.35 0.67
CA HIS A 5 -1.73 4.69 0.10
C HIS A 5 -1.00 5.79 0.87
N GLY A 6 -1.71 6.86 1.25
CA GLY A 6 -1.17 7.93 2.08
C GLY A 6 -0.68 7.43 3.44
N ILE A 7 -1.51 6.64 4.14
CA ILE A 7 -1.14 6.04 5.43
C ILE A 7 0.12 5.16 5.32
N LEU A 8 0.22 4.35 4.26
CA LEU A 8 1.39 3.50 4.03
C LEU A 8 2.65 4.34 3.77
N LYS A 9 2.55 5.44 3.03
CA LYS A 9 3.66 6.38 2.84
C LYS A 9 4.07 7.04 4.15
N ASP A 10 3.12 7.50 4.94
CA ASP A 10 3.41 8.13 6.24
C ASP A 10 4.11 7.16 7.18
N LEU A 11 3.70 5.89 7.17
CA LEU A 11 4.34 4.83 7.93
C LEU A 11 5.81 4.63 7.53
N ILE A 12 6.10 4.59 6.22
CA ILE A 12 7.49 4.49 5.72
C ILE A 12 8.31 5.69 6.21
N HIS A 13 7.81 6.91 6.04
CA HIS A 13 8.52 8.11 6.48
C HIS A 13 8.80 8.09 7.98
N LYS A 14 7.80 7.69 8.78
CA LYS A 14 7.95 7.54 10.22
C LYS A 14 9.02 6.51 10.56
N SER A 15 8.95 5.30 10.00
CA SER A 15 9.94 4.24 10.25
C SER A 15 11.36 4.69 9.86
N MET A 16 11.53 5.31 8.70
CA MET A 16 12.84 5.82 8.26
C MET A 16 13.38 6.97 9.13
N SER A 17 12.51 7.75 9.75
CA SER A 17 12.91 8.82 10.66
C SER A 17 13.35 8.31 12.03
N GLU A 18 12.75 7.21 12.48
CA GLU A 18 13.02 6.54 13.76
C GLU A 18 14.28 5.66 13.69
N THR A 19 14.66 5.15 12.51
CA THR A 19 15.93 4.41 12.32
C THR A 19 17.13 5.36 12.32
N MET A 20 17.91 5.35 13.42
CA MET A 20 19.06 6.26 13.57
C MET A 20 20.24 5.88 12.68
N GLU A 21 20.41 4.60 12.39
CA GLU A 21 21.48 4.04 11.57
C GLU A 21 21.39 4.56 10.13
N LEU A 22 20.17 4.75 9.61
CA LEU A 22 19.95 5.32 8.29
C LEU A 22 20.34 6.81 8.21
N LYS A 23 20.46 7.52 9.34
CA LYS A 23 20.94 8.90 9.34
C LYS A 23 22.43 8.99 9.03
N GLN A 24 23.20 7.94 9.33
CA GLN A 24 24.63 7.88 9.02
C GLN A 24 24.89 7.83 7.51
N TYR A 25 23.95 7.28 6.72
CA TYR A 25 24.10 7.05 5.29
C TYR A 25 23.01 7.78 4.47
N PRO A 26 23.16 9.09 4.20
CA PRO A 26 22.14 9.89 3.54
C PRO A 26 21.75 9.36 2.15
N THR A 27 22.74 8.90 1.36
CA THR A 27 22.50 8.35 0.02
C THR A 27 21.63 7.10 0.08
N LEU A 28 22.01 6.14 0.93
CA LEU A 28 21.23 4.91 1.14
C LEU A 28 19.82 5.22 1.62
N LYS A 29 19.66 6.19 2.53
CA LYS A 29 18.36 6.61 3.04
C LYS A 29 17.45 7.12 1.92
N VAL A 30 17.95 7.97 1.03
CA VAL A 30 17.18 8.51 -0.10
C VAL A 30 16.77 7.38 -1.05
N GLU A 31 17.72 6.53 -1.43
CA GLU A 31 17.47 5.40 -2.36
C GLU A 31 16.45 4.40 -1.79
N LEU A 32 16.56 4.07 -0.51
CA LEU A 32 15.60 3.21 0.18
C LEU A 32 14.20 3.83 0.20
N GLY A 33 14.11 5.13 0.50
CA GLY A 33 12.83 5.85 0.53
C GLY A 33 12.16 5.90 -0.84
N ASN A 34 12.94 6.20 -1.88
CA ASN A 34 12.46 6.22 -3.27
C ASN A 34 11.94 4.83 -3.68
N ALA A 35 12.71 3.78 -3.42
CA ALA A 35 12.33 2.42 -3.77
C ALA A 35 11.05 1.96 -3.03
N ALA A 36 10.93 2.30 -1.74
CA ALA A 36 9.73 1.97 -0.96
C ALA A 36 8.49 2.73 -1.48
N VAL A 37 8.63 4.02 -1.82
CA VAL A 37 7.55 4.83 -2.41
C VAL A 37 7.13 4.28 -3.77
N GLU A 38 8.08 3.96 -4.65
CA GLU A 38 7.82 3.39 -5.97
C GLU A 38 7.07 2.05 -5.87
N SER A 39 7.48 1.20 -4.93
CA SER A 39 6.82 -0.08 -4.65
C SER A 39 5.36 0.12 -4.23
N LEU A 40 5.09 1.08 -3.33
CA LEU A 40 3.71 1.43 -2.96
C LEU A 40 2.90 1.98 -4.14
N GLU A 41 3.49 2.78 -5.03
CA GLU A 41 2.78 3.28 -6.22
C GLU A 41 2.35 2.13 -7.14
N ARG A 42 3.21 1.13 -7.35
CA ARG A 42 2.85 -0.06 -8.13
C ARG A 42 1.72 -0.84 -7.49
N MET A 43 1.78 -1.07 -6.18
CA MET A 43 0.72 -1.75 -5.42
C MET A 43 -0.60 -0.98 -5.45
N ARG A 44 -0.55 0.36 -5.40
CA ARG A 44 -1.71 1.24 -5.58
C ARG A 44 -2.30 1.04 -6.97
N ASP A 45 -1.51 1.08 -8.03
CA ASP A 45 -2.02 0.95 -9.40
C ASP A 45 -2.61 -0.44 -9.66
N GLU A 46 -2.02 -1.50 -9.10
CA GLU A 46 -2.57 -2.85 -9.14
C GLU A 46 -3.90 -2.94 -8.38
N SER A 47 -3.99 -2.34 -7.19
CA SER A 47 -5.23 -2.23 -6.43
C SER A 47 -6.33 -1.50 -7.21
N LYS A 48 -5.98 -0.49 -8.03
CA LYS A 48 -6.94 0.22 -8.89
C LYS A 48 -7.50 -0.72 -9.94
N LYS A 49 -6.61 -1.42 -10.65
CA LYS A 49 -6.97 -2.39 -11.69
C LYS A 49 -7.88 -3.48 -11.13
N ALA A 50 -7.50 -4.07 -9.99
CA ALA A 50 -8.30 -5.10 -9.32
C ALA A 50 -9.69 -4.59 -8.89
N THR A 51 -9.76 -3.37 -8.36
CA THR A 51 -11.04 -2.76 -7.97
C THR A 51 -11.96 -2.50 -9.16
N LEU A 52 -11.41 -2.05 -10.30
CA LEU A 52 -12.19 -1.85 -11.53
C LEU A 52 -12.73 -3.19 -12.05
N LEU A 53 -11.89 -4.23 -12.06
CA LEU A 53 -12.32 -5.58 -12.46
C LEU A 53 -13.47 -6.11 -11.60
N LEU A 54 -13.47 -5.85 -10.28
CA LEU A 54 -14.59 -6.23 -9.42
C LEU A 54 -15.91 -5.57 -9.83
N VAL A 55 -15.87 -4.31 -10.29
CA VAL A 55 -17.06 -3.61 -10.78
C VAL A 55 -17.47 -4.14 -12.15
N ASP A 56 -16.51 -4.37 -13.04
CA ASP A 56 -16.75 -4.92 -14.38
C ASP A 56 -17.38 -6.32 -14.31
N MET A 57 -17.01 -7.13 -13.32
CA MET A 57 -17.63 -8.44 -13.08
C MET A 57 -19.11 -8.34 -12.73
N GLU A 58 -19.50 -7.38 -11.89
CA GLU A 58 -20.91 -7.15 -11.51
C GLU A 58 -21.71 -6.54 -12.68
N TYR A 59 -21.05 -5.78 -13.55
CA TYR A 59 -21.63 -5.24 -14.78
C TYR A 59 -21.83 -6.32 -15.85
N GLY A 60 -20.84 -7.21 -16.02
CA GLY A 60 -20.80 -8.20 -17.10
C GLY A 60 -21.75 -9.39 -16.92
N TYR A 61 -22.22 -9.66 -15.71
CA TYR A 61 -23.13 -10.76 -15.46
C TYR A 61 -24.16 -10.45 -14.35
N LEU A 62 -25.44 -10.67 -14.65
CA LEU A 62 -26.50 -10.51 -13.68
C LEU A 62 -26.53 -11.68 -12.69
N THR A 63 -26.63 -11.39 -11.40
CA THR A 63 -26.73 -12.43 -10.38
C THR A 63 -28.09 -13.13 -10.46
N VAL A 64 -28.13 -14.27 -11.15
CA VAL A 64 -29.36 -15.05 -11.41
C VAL A 64 -30.13 -15.39 -10.13
N GLU A 65 -29.40 -15.69 -9.05
CA GLU A 65 -30.00 -16.07 -7.76
C GLU A 65 -30.85 -14.96 -7.14
N PHE A 66 -30.55 -13.68 -7.43
CA PHE A 66 -31.39 -12.57 -7.04
C PHE A 66 -32.76 -12.65 -7.71
N PHE A 67 -32.79 -12.88 -9.03
CA PHE A 67 -34.01 -12.90 -9.81
C PHE A 67 -34.87 -14.15 -9.55
N ARG A 68 -34.26 -15.28 -9.18
CA ARG A 68 -34.99 -16.49 -8.77
C ARG A 68 -35.83 -16.28 -7.50
N LYS A 69 -35.42 -15.37 -6.63
CA LYS A 69 -36.09 -15.06 -5.36
C LYS A 69 -37.18 -13.99 -5.49
N LEU A 70 -37.30 -13.37 -6.67
CA LEU A 70 -38.39 -12.45 -6.92
C LEU A 70 -39.72 -13.22 -6.89
N PRO A 71 -40.78 -12.64 -6.29
CA PRO A 71 -42.12 -13.22 -6.36
C PRO A 71 -42.48 -13.52 -7.81
N GLN A 72 -42.74 -14.79 -8.12
CA GLN A 72 -43.36 -15.19 -9.38
C GLN A 72 -44.86 -14.87 -9.29
N ASP A 73 -45.21 -13.60 -9.37
CA ASP A 73 -46.62 -13.23 -9.45
C ASP A 73 -47.15 -13.64 -10.82
N ALA A 74 -48.08 -14.59 -10.81
CA ALA A 74 -48.74 -15.19 -11.95
C ALA A 74 -49.75 -14.25 -12.64
N GLU A 75 -49.44 -12.98 -12.84
CA GLU A 75 -50.18 -12.17 -13.80
C GLU A 75 -49.68 -12.50 -15.21
N LYS A 76 -50.15 -13.66 -15.69
CA LYS A 76 -50.22 -13.96 -17.12
C LYS A 76 -50.73 -12.69 -17.81
N GLY A 77 -49.94 -12.21 -18.77
CA GLY A 77 -50.11 -10.92 -19.43
C GLY A 77 -51.57 -10.55 -19.65
N GLY A 78 -51.88 -9.29 -19.35
CA GLY A 78 -53.19 -8.71 -19.58
C GLY A 78 -53.71 -8.99 -20.99
N ASN A 79 -55.04 -8.96 -21.11
CA ASN A 79 -55.81 -9.39 -22.28
C ASN A 79 -55.10 -9.04 -23.61
N PRO A 80 -54.80 -10.00 -24.51
CA PRO A 80 -54.02 -9.79 -25.74
C PRO A 80 -54.63 -8.78 -26.72
N THR A 81 -55.84 -8.29 -26.44
CA THR A 81 -56.55 -7.23 -27.15
C THR A 81 -56.15 -5.80 -26.74
N HIS A 82 -55.48 -5.61 -25.60
CA HIS A 82 -54.97 -4.28 -25.20
C HIS A 82 -53.71 -3.90 -25.97
N SER A 83 -53.59 -2.59 -26.28
CA SER A 83 -52.38 -2.01 -26.88
C SER A 83 -51.15 -2.36 -26.05
N LEU A 84 -49.98 -2.49 -26.69
CA LEU A 84 -48.73 -2.82 -25.97
C LEU A 84 -48.47 -1.82 -24.83
N PHE A 85 -48.89 -0.56 -25.01
CA PHE A 85 -48.82 0.51 -24.02
C PHE A 85 -49.81 0.34 -22.86
N ASP A 86 -51.05 -0.10 -23.11
CA ASP A 86 -52.01 -0.41 -22.03
C ASP A 86 -51.63 -1.67 -21.25
N ARG A 87 -50.91 -2.61 -21.89
CA ARG A 87 -50.42 -3.84 -21.26
C ARG A 87 -49.30 -3.58 -20.25
N TYR A 88 -48.52 -2.51 -20.44
CA TYR A 88 -47.52 -2.03 -19.49
C TYR A 88 -48.10 -0.90 -18.65
N ASN A 89 -49.04 -1.26 -17.77
CA ASN A 89 -49.63 -0.34 -16.81
C ASN A 89 -48.54 0.31 -15.93
N ASP A 90 -48.77 1.51 -15.42
CA ASP A 90 -47.83 2.28 -14.58
C ASP A 90 -47.31 1.45 -13.39
N ALA A 91 -48.13 0.53 -12.89
CA ALA A 91 -47.77 -0.47 -11.88
C ALA A 91 -46.62 -1.42 -12.32
N TYR A 92 -46.61 -1.86 -13.57
CA TYR A 92 -45.55 -2.71 -14.12
C TYR A 92 -44.22 -1.95 -14.24
N LEU A 93 -44.25 -0.71 -14.74
CA LEU A 93 -43.06 0.14 -14.81
C LEU A 93 -42.50 0.44 -13.40
N ARG A 94 -43.37 0.72 -12.43
CA ARG A 94 -42.97 0.87 -11.02
C ARG A 94 -42.34 -0.40 -10.46
N ARG A 95 -42.85 -1.59 -10.83
CA ARG A 95 -42.28 -2.87 -10.40
C ARG A 95 -40.91 -3.13 -11.01
N ILE A 96 -40.70 -2.82 -12.30
CA ILE A 96 -39.35 -2.85 -12.89
C ILE A 96 -38.43 -1.92 -12.11
N ALA A 97 -38.86 -0.69 -11.84
CA ALA A 97 -38.05 0.27 -11.11
C ALA A 97 -37.66 -0.23 -9.71
N THR A 98 -38.59 -0.81 -8.95
CA THR A 98 -38.29 -1.36 -7.61
C THR A 98 -37.39 -2.58 -7.67
N THR A 99 -37.56 -3.47 -8.66
CA THR A 99 -36.68 -4.62 -8.87
C THR A 99 -35.26 -4.18 -9.24
N VAL A 100 -35.10 -3.24 -10.18
CA VAL A 100 -33.79 -2.70 -10.58
C VAL A 100 -33.12 -2.02 -9.39
N LEU A 101 -33.83 -1.18 -8.65
CA LEU A 101 -33.31 -0.53 -7.45
C LEU A 101 -32.84 -1.55 -6.41
N SER A 102 -33.62 -2.61 -6.19
CA SER A 102 -33.27 -3.69 -5.25
C SER A 102 -32.02 -4.45 -5.69
N TYR A 103 -31.88 -4.72 -7.00
CA TYR A 103 -30.69 -5.35 -7.57
C TYR A 103 -29.44 -4.48 -7.40
N VAL A 104 -29.54 -3.19 -7.75
CA VAL A 104 -28.45 -2.21 -7.58
C VAL A 104 -28.02 -2.14 -6.11
N ASN A 105 -28.96 -2.08 -5.17
CA ASN A 105 -28.65 -2.06 -3.75
C ASN A 105 -27.92 -3.33 -3.29
N MET A 106 -28.31 -4.50 -3.81
CA MET A 106 -27.62 -5.76 -3.53
C MET A 106 -26.17 -5.71 -4.06
N VAL A 107 -25.96 -5.31 -5.32
CA VAL A 107 -24.62 -5.19 -5.91
C VAL A 107 -23.76 -4.19 -5.12
N CYS A 108 -24.31 -3.01 -4.76
CA CYS A 108 -23.63 -2.04 -3.92
C CYS A 108 -23.23 -2.63 -2.55
N SER A 109 -24.09 -3.47 -1.96
CA SER A 109 -23.77 -4.18 -0.72
C SER A 109 -22.59 -5.15 -0.90
N THR A 110 -22.57 -5.91 -1.99
CA THR A 110 -21.45 -6.81 -2.33
C THR A 110 -20.15 -6.03 -2.50
N LEU A 111 -20.17 -4.98 -3.33
CA LEU A 111 -19.00 -4.13 -3.61
C LEU A 111 -18.46 -3.44 -2.36
N ARG A 112 -19.34 -3.01 -1.44
CA ARG A 112 -18.96 -2.44 -0.14
C ARG A 112 -18.08 -3.40 0.67
N HIS A 113 -18.21 -4.71 0.49
CA HIS A 113 -17.38 -5.71 1.17
C HIS A 113 -16.17 -6.16 0.34
N THR A 114 -16.29 -6.30 -0.98
CA THR A 114 -15.22 -6.84 -1.83
C THR A 114 -14.14 -5.81 -2.15
N ILE A 115 -14.52 -4.54 -2.37
CA ILE A 115 -13.56 -3.47 -2.71
C ILE A 115 -12.54 -3.24 -1.58
N PRO A 116 -12.93 -3.06 -0.30
CA PRO A 116 -11.94 -2.91 0.77
C PRO A 116 -11.01 -4.12 0.89
N LYS A 117 -11.53 -5.35 0.70
CA LYS A 117 -10.71 -6.57 0.72
C LYS A 117 -9.65 -6.57 -0.39
N SER A 118 -10.02 -6.17 -1.61
CA SER A 118 -9.08 -6.03 -2.72
C SER A 118 -8.01 -4.98 -2.43
N ILE A 119 -8.39 -3.81 -1.89
CA ILE A 119 -7.43 -2.76 -1.50
C ILE A 119 -6.46 -3.25 -0.44
N VAL A 120 -6.95 -3.88 0.63
CA VAL A 120 -6.11 -4.43 1.70
C VAL A 120 -5.19 -5.54 1.16
N TYR A 121 -5.69 -6.38 0.27
CA TYR A 121 -4.92 -7.45 -0.35
C TYR A 121 -3.78 -6.87 -1.20
N CYS A 122 -4.08 -6.02 -2.18
CA CYS A 122 -3.09 -5.51 -3.14
C CYS A 122 -2.15 -4.45 -2.54
N GLN A 123 -2.58 -3.69 -1.53
CA GLN A 123 -1.73 -2.64 -0.94
C GLN A 123 -1.11 -3.08 0.37
N VAL A 124 -1.92 -3.35 1.40
CA VAL A 124 -1.41 -3.56 2.77
C VAL A 124 -0.67 -4.89 2.90
N ARG A 125 -1.27 -5.97 2.40
CA ARG A 125 -0.67 -7.30 2.48
C ARG A 125 0.56 -7.44 1.59
N GLU A 126 0.51 -6.90 0.37
CA GLU A 126 1.69 -6.90 -0.52
C GLU A 126 2.80 -5.99 0.02
N ALA A 127 2.49 -4.78 0.52
CA ALA A 127 3.50 -3.94 1.18
C ALA A 127 4.17 -4.66 2.34
N LYS A 128 3.42 -5.39 3.18
CA LYS A 128 4.02 -6.19 4.26
C LYS A 128 4.97 -7.28 3.75
N ARG A 129 4.70 -7.86 2.58
CA ARG A 129 5.43 -9.03 2.06
C ARG A 129 6.64 -8.67 1.22
N SER A 130 6.51 -7.65 0.37
CA SER A 130 7.42 -7.45 -0.76
C SER A 130 7.80 -5.99 -0.99
N LEU A 131 7.59 -5.10 0.00
CA LEU A 131 7.89 -3.65 -0.13
C LEU A 131 9.27 -3.38 -0.73
N LEU A 132 10.29 -4.09 -0.25
CA LEU A 132 11.69 -3.88 -0.62
C LEU A 132 12.28 -5.00 -1.49
N ASP A 133 11.49 -5.96 -1.97
CA ASP A 133 12.02 -7.09 -2.75
C ASP A 133 12.74 -6.64 -4.02
N HIS A 134 12.17 -5.64 -4.70
CA HIS A 134 12.78 -5.05 -5.89
C HIS A 134 14.07 -4.31 -5.53
N PHE A 135 14.06 -3.55 -4.44
CA PHE A 135 15.25 -2.87 -3.93
C PHE A 135 16.37 -3.86 -3.61
N PHE A 136 16.07 -4.96 -2.91
CA PHE A 136 17.07 -5.99 -2.61
C PHE A 136 17.58 -6.69 -3.87
N THR A 137 16.69 -6.96 -4.83
CA THR A 137 17.07 -7.53 -6.12
C THR A 137 18.02 -6.59 -6.89
N ASP A 138 17.77 -5.28 -6.85
CA ASP A 138 18.60 -4.30 -7.54
C ASP A 138 19.91 -4.03 -6.79
N LEU A 139 19.91 -4.05 -5.45
CA LEU A 139 21.12 -4.04 -4.64
C LEU A 139 22.04 -5.22 -4.98
N GLY A 140 21.48 -6.42 -5.16
CA GLY A 140 22.23 -7.62 -5.54
C GLY A 140 22.93 -7.53 -6.90
N LYS A 141 22.50 -6.61 -7.77
CA LYS A 141 23.12 -6.36 -9.09
C LYS A 141 24.19 -5.27 -9.05
N LYS A 142 24.31 -4.53 -7.95
CA LYS A 142 25.26 -3.39 -7.85
C LYS A 142 26.69 -3.88 -7.62
N GLU A 143 27.64 -3.20 -8.25
CA GLU A 143 29.06 -3.44 -8.06
C GLU A 143 29.57 -2.82 -6.74
N GLY A 144 30.73 -3.28 -6.25
CA GLY A 144 31.31 -2.80 -4.99
C GLY A 144 31.51 -1.28 -4.91
N LYS A 145 31.83 -0.61 -6.02
CA LYS A 145 31.94 0.86 -6.06
C LYS A 145 30.60 1.56 -5.85
N GLN A 146 29.52 1.01 -6.39
CA GLN A 146 28.17 1.56 -6.23
C GLN A 146 27.62 1.28 -4.83
N LEU A 147 27.93 0.12 -4.26
CA LEU A 147 27.60 -0.17 -2.87
C LEU A 147 28.36 0.76 -1.90
N ALA A 148 29.64 1.03 -2.18
CA ALA A 148 30.43 1.98 -1.40
C ALA A 148 29.84 3.39 -1.46
N SER A 149 29.34 3.85 -2.61
CA SER A 149 28.74 5.19 -2.71
C SER A 149 27.43 5.33 -1.93
N LEU A 150 26.65 4.25 -1.80
CA LEU A 150 25.46 4.21 -0.94
C LEU A 150 25.84 4.33 0.54
N LEU A 151 26.99 3.78 0.93
CA LEU A 151 27.53 3.78 2.29
C LEU A 151 28.41 5.00 2.61
N ASN A 152 28.38 6.04 1.76
CA ASN A 152 29.05 7.29 2.08
C ASN A 152 28.41 7.91 3.34
N GLU A 153 29.22 8.04 4.38
CA GLU A 153 28.77 8.63 5.64
C GLU A 153 28.54 10.14 5.51
N ASP A 154 27.64 10.66 6.34
CA ASP A 154 27.51 12.10 6.55
C ASP A 154 28.87 12.70 7.01
N PRO A 155 29.42 13.71 6.29
CA PRO A 155 30.68 14.37 6.66
C PRO A 155 30.72 14.89 8.10
N ALA A 156 29.59 15.35 8.64
CA ALA A 156 29.50 15.83 10.01
C ALA A 156 29.68 14.69 11.02
N VAL A 157 29.10 13.51 10.74
CA VAL A 157 29.25 12.30 11.55
C VAL A 157 30.69 11.80 11.48
N MET A 158 31.27 11.78 10.28
CA MET A 158 32.66 11.39 10.07
C MET A 158 33.63 12.31 10.85
N GLN A 159 33.47 13.63 10.71
CA GLN A 159 34.30 14.62 11.43
C GLN A 159 34.16 14.49 12.95
N ARG A 160 32.93 14.30 13.45
CA ARG A 160 32.68 14.08 14.87
C ARG A 160 33.39 12.82 15.36
N ARG A 161 33.31 11.71 14.62
CA ARG A 161 34.01 10.45 14.94
C ARG A 161 35.52 10.66 14.99
N THR A 162 36.10 11.35 14.00
CA THR A 162 37.54 11.66 13.99
C THR A 162 37.96 12.52 15.18
N SER A 163 37.16 13.53 15.56
CA SER A 163 37.47 14.38 16.72
C SER A 163 37.45 13.61 18.04
N LEU A 164 36.48 12.71 18.21
CA LEU A 164 36.37 11.86 19.40
C LEU A 164 37.51 10.84 19.46
N ALA A 165 37.90 10.25 18.33
CA ALA A 165 39.03 9.33 18.25
C ALA A 165 40.34 9.99 18.69
N LYS A 166 40.62 11.20 18.21
CA LYS A 166 41.79 11.99 18.64
C LYS A 166 41.77 12.28 20.14
N ARG A 167 40.61 12.65 20.68
CA ARG A 167 40.46 12.92 22.12
C ARG A 167 40.66 11.67 22.97
N LEU A 168 40.18 10.52 22.49
CA LEU A 168 40.39 9.23 23.14
C LEU A 168 41.87 8.84 23.18
N GLU A 169 42.59 9.06 22.09
CA GLU A 169 44.03 8.81 22.01
C GLU A 169 44.81 9.66 23.02
N LEU A 170 44.47 10.95 23.13
CA LEU A 170 45.04 11.84 24.16
C LEU A 170 44.78 11.33 25.58
N TYR A 171 43.56 10.86 25.87
CA TYR A 171 43.24 10.31 27.18
C TYR A 171 43.98 9.00 27.47
N ARG A 172 44.22 8.15 26.47
CA ARG A 172 45.03 6.94 26.62
C ARG A 172 46.49 7.28 26.91
N SER A 173 47.05 8.28 26.23
CA SER A 173 48.40 8.77 26.53
C SER A 173 48.51 9.28 27.96
N ALA A 174 47.58 10.14 28.39
CA ALA A 174 47.55 10.67 29.74
C ALA A 174 47.40 9.57 30.80
N GLN A 175 46.56 8.56 30.54
CA GLN A 175 46.43 7.39 31.41
C GLN A 175 47.77 6.63 31.52
N SER A 176 48.44 6.36 30.40
CA SER A 176 49.73 5.67 30.38
C SER A 176 50.81 6.45 31.15
N GLU A 177 50.81 7.78 31.07
CA GLU A 177 51.73 8.64 31.83
C GLU A 177 51.45 8.58 33.33
N ILE A 178 50.18 8.59 33.74
CA ILE A 178 49.79 8.45 35.15
C ILE A 178 50.20 7.07 35.70
N GLU A 179 49.96 6.01 34.93
CA GLU A 179 50.35 4.65 35.31
C GLU A 179 51.88 4.54 35.47
N ALA A 180 52.67 5.09 34.54
CA ALA A 180 54.13 5.08 34.64
C ALA A 180 54.65 5.72 35.94
N VAL A 181 54.06 6.85 36.37
CA VAL A 181 54.46 7.54 37.61
C VAL A 181 53.97 6.80 38.87
N ALA A 182 52.82 6.12 38.79
CA ALA A 182 52.25 5.40 39.93
C ALA A 182 53.05 4.15 40.32
N TRP A 183 53.74 3.52 39.38
CA TRP A 183 54.55 2.32 39.59
C TRP A 183 56.04 2.59 39.87
N ASP A 184 56.48 3.85 39.81
CA ASP A 184 57.86 4.29 40.10
C ASP A 184 58.10 4.61 41.60
N LYS A 185 57.22 4.12 42.49
CA LYS A 185 57.31 4.20 43.96
C LYS A 185 57.30 2.81 44.59
#